data_AF-A0A9E0XH44-F1
#
_entry.id   AF-A0A9E0XH44-F1
#
_cell.length_a   1.000
_cell.length_b   1.000
_cell.length_c   1.000
_cell.angle_alpha   90.00
_cell.angle_beta   90.00
_cell.angle_gamma   90.00
#
_symmetry.space_group_name_H-M   'P 1'
#
loop_
_entity.id
_entity.type
_entity.pdbx_description
1 polymer ?
#
loop_
_entity_poly.entity_id
_entity_poly.type
_entity_poly.pdbx_seq_one_letter_code
_entity_poly.pdbx_strand_id
1 'polypeptide(L)'
;MKITDKILSIPPYISTAWKNIVSMHVESRPYGHVLIIELITGNKVEVPNLDPKIIDQVFTVHAQVLEQEGKTSTSVTTQTFSFPLPFPIEGLTSVLQHNPEQADTPPLPSEMLEKIQSLKGALPEDITSMQKAEPHCNCPYCQITRAITGEEATLAPLPEEEVSEADLQFRTWDIKQESESLYSVTNPLDGKEHYNVFLGEPLGCTCGNKNCEHIQAVLRT
;
A
#
# COMPACT_ATOMS: atom_id res chain seq x y z
N MET A 1 -14.63 -23.13 24.53
CA MET A 1 -14.55 -22.19 23.39
C MET A 1 -15.31 -20.93 23.75
N LYS A 2 -14.81 -19.73 23.41
CA LYS A 2 -15.49 -18.45 23.65
C LYS A 2 -15.31 -17.55 22.43
N ILE A 3 -16.41 -17.19 21.78
CA ILE A 3 -16.44 -16.21 20.69
C ILE A 3 -17.33 -15.08 21.18
N THR A 4 -16.76 -13.89 21.35
CA THR A 4 -17.44 -12.68 21.85
C THR A 4 -17.04 -11.50 20.98
N ASP A 5 -17.64 -10.34 21.17
CA ASP A 5 -17.26 -9.07 20.54
C ASP A 5 -15.80 -8.64 20.80
N LYS A 6 -15.16 -9.12 21.87
CA LYS A 6 -13.81 -8.68 22.26
C LYS A 6 -12.72 -9.69 22.00
N ILE A 7 -13.05 -10.98 22.15
CA ILE A 7 -12.07 -12.06 22.10
C ILE A 7 -12.55 -13.24 21.26
N LEU A 8 -11.60 -13.83 20.54
CA LEU A 8 -11.70 -15.12 19.90
C LEU A 8 -10.85 -16.13 20.69
N SER A 9 -11.52 -17.12 21.28
CA SER A 9 -10.88 -18.20 22.03
C SER A 9 -11.36 -19.57 21.55
N ILE A 10 -10.47 -20.27 20.84
CA ILE A 10 -10.65 -21.63 20.35
C ILE A 10 -9.53 -22.51 20.94
N PRO A 11 -9.71 -23.05 22.16
CA PRO A 11 -8.74 -23.98 22.75
C PRO A 11 -8.67 -25.29 21.96
N PRO A 12 -7.48 -25.93 21.87
CA PRO A 12 -6.19 -25.50 22.42
C PRO A 12 -5.42 -24.49 21.53
N TYR A 13 -5.97 -24.07 20.39
CA TYR A 13 -5.23 -23.42 19.31
C TYR A 13 -4.97 -21.92 19.51
N ILE A 14 -5.99 -21.15 19.93
CA ILE A 14 -5.88 -19.69 19.99
C ILE A 14 -6.75 -19.08 21.09
N SER A 15 -6.24 -18.01 21.70
CA SER A 15 -7.02 -17.12 22.57
C SER A 15 -6.48 -15.70 22.46
N THR A 16 -7.10 -14.89 21.59
CA THR A 16 -6.64 -13.53 21.28
C THR A 16 -7.80 -12.55 21.15
N ALA A 17 -7.50 -11.26 21.19
CA ALA A 17 -8.45 -10.20 20.86
C ALA A 17 -8.58 -10.05 19.33
N TRP A 18 -9.75 -9.66 18.84
CA TRP A 18 -10.00 -9.51 17.40
C TRP A 18 -9.05 -8.52 16.72
N LYS A 19 -8.71 -7.42 17.38
CA LYS A 19 -7.72 -6.43 16.91
C LYS A 19 -6.31 -6.99 16.61
N ASN A 20 -6.00 -8.18 17.11
CA ASN A 20 -4.71 -8.83 16.88
C ASN A 20 -4.75 -9.81 15.70
N ILE A 21 -5.90 -9.94 15.03
CA ILE A 21 -6.11 -10.80 13.88
C ILE A 21 -6.07 -9.92 12.63
N VAL A 22 -5.20 -10.27 11.68
CA VAL A 22 -5.04 -9.58 10.40
C VAL A 22 -5.96 -10.16 9.35
N SER A 23 -5.97 -11.49 9.25
CA SER A 23 -6.74 -12.20 8.24
C SER A 23 -7.20 -13.55 8.75
N MET A 24 -8.33 -14.01 8.22
CA MET A 24 -8.88 -15.33 8.50
C MET A 24 -9.45 -15.93 7.22
N HIS A 25 -9.16 -17.20 6.96
CA HIS A 25 -9.71 -17.92 5.82
C HIS A 25 -9.84 -19.41 6.12
N VAL A 26 -10.69 -20.09 5.36
CA VAL A 26 -10.90 -21.54 5.50
C VAL A 26 -10.31 -22.22 4.29
N GLU A 27 -9.46 -23.22 4.55
CA GLU A 27 -8.90 -24.09 3.53
C GLU A 27 -9.58 -25.46 3.59
N SER A 28 -10.02 -25.96 2.43
CA SER A 28 -10.57 -27.32 2.32
C SER A 28 -9.43 -28.31 2.04
N ARG A 29 -9.21 -29.25 2.97
CA ARG A 29 -8.23 -30.33 2.84
C ARG A 29 -8.94 -31.67 2.60
N PRO A 30 -8.25 -32.70 2.08
CA PRO A 30 -8.86 -33.99 1.72
C PRO A 30 -9.61 -34.70 2.85
N TYR A 31 -9.33 -34.35 4.11
CA TYR A 31 -9.90 -34.98 5.30
C TYR A 31 -10.62 -34.00 6.23
N GLY A 32 -10.98 -32.80 5.76
CA GLY A 32 -11.71 -31.80 6.56
C GLY A 32 -11.39 -30.35 6.19
N HIS A 33 -11.96 -29.41 6.93
CA HIS A 33 -11.71 -27.98 6.77
C HIS A 33 -10.73 -27.50 7.84
N VAL A 34 -9.85 -26.58 7.48
CA VAL A 34 -8.91 -25.94 8.41
C VAL A 34 -9.16 -24.45 8.39
N LEU A 35 -9.44 -23.87 9.56
CA LEU A 35 -9.49 -22.42 9.73
C LEU A 35 -8.07 -21.92 9.96
N ILE A 36 -7.60 -21.03 9.10
CA ILE A 36 -6.28 -20.41 9.17
C ILE A 36 -6.47 -18.97 9.66
N ILE A 37 -5.80 -18.62 10.75
CA ILE A 37 -5.85 -17.31 11.38
C ILE A 37 -4.45 -16.71 11.35
N GLU A 38 -4.30 -15.54 10.74
CA GLU A 38 -3.06 -14.78 10.71
C GLU A 38 -3.12 -13.65 11.73
N LEU A 39 -2.12 -13.58 12.61
CA LEU A 39 -2.02 -12.57 13.64
C LEU A 39 -1.16 -11.39 13.19
N ILE A 40 -1.32 -10.23 13.84
CA ILE A 40 -0.51 -9.03 13.61
C ILE A 40 0.99 -9.26 13.84
N THR A 41 1.34 -10.29 14.61
CA THR A 41 2.74 -10.69 14.86
C THR A 41 3.34 -11.49 13.70
N GLY A 42 2.57 -11.75 12.63
CA GLY A 42 2.95 -12.63 11.51
C GLY A 42 2.80 -14.13 11.81
N ASN A 43 2.28 -14.50 12.98
CA ASN A 43 2.07 -15.90 13.35
C ASN A 43 0.79 -16.43 12.70
N LYS A 44 0.87 -17.64 12.13
CA LYS A 44 -0.27 -18.35 11.54
C LYS A 44 -0.71 -19.47 12.46
N VAL A 45 -2.01 -19.50 12.79
CA VAL A 45 -2.62 -20.53 13.62
C VAL A 45 -3.59 -21.33 12.77
N GLU A 46 -3.37 -22.64 12.68
CA GLU A 46 -4.25 -23.58 12.00
C GLU A 46 -5.16 -24.29 13.01
N VAL A 47 -6.47 -24.19 12.81
CA VAL A 47 -7.50 -24.88 13.60
C VAL A 47 -8.17 -25.93 12.72
N PRO A 48 -7.75 -27.21 12.82
CA PRO A 48 -8.31 -28.28 12.02
C PRO A 48 -9.68 -28.73 12.50
N ASN A 49 -10.52 -29.19 11.57
CA ASN A 49 -11.78 -29.89 11.81
C ASN A 49 -12.77 -29.12 12.71
N LEU A 50 -12.82 -27.80 12.53
CA LEU A 50 -13.80 -26.97 13.23
C LEU A 50 -15.19 -27.19 12.63
N ASP A 51 -16.22 -27.28 13.49
CA ASP A 51 -17.61 -27.44 13.05
C ASP A 51 -17.99 -26.25 12.13
N PRO A 52 -18.60 -26.50 10.95
CA PRO A 52 -19.06 -25.44 10.06
C PRO A 52 -19.92 -24.37 10.75
N LYS A 53 -20.77 -24.76 11.70
CA LYS A 53 -21.60 -23.82 12.46
C LYS A 53 -20.77 -22.87 13.32
N ILE A 54 -19.65 -23.38 13.83
CA ILE A 54 -18.71 -22.59 14.62
C ILE A 54 -17.94 -21.65 13.71
N ILE A 55 -17.52 -22.12 12.53
CA ILE A 55 -16.87 -21.27 11.51
C ILE A 55 -17.79 -20.09 11.17
N ASP A 56 -19.06 -20.36 10.87
CA ASP A 56 -20.05 -19.33 10.58
C ASP A 56 -20.20 -18.34 11.75
N GLN A 57 -20.22 -18.84 12.98
CA GLN A 57 -20.28 -17.99 14.18
C GLN A 57 -19.04 -17.10 14.33
N VAL A 58 -17.85 -17.64 14.07
CA VAL A 58 -16.58 -16.89 14.11
C VAL A 58 -16.62 -15.76 13.09
N PHE A 59 -17.00 -16.04 11.84
CA PHE A 59 -17.09 -15.02 10.80
C PHE A 59 -18.21 -14.01 11.07
N THR A 60 -19.35 -14.45 11.61
CA THR A 60 -20.45 -13.55 12.00
C THR A 60 -20.00 -12.56 13.08
N VAL A 61 -19.31 -13.03 14.11
CA VAL A 61 -18.83 -12.16 15.18
C VAL A 61 -17.69 -11.27 14.68
N HIS A 62 -16.79 -11.78 13.84
CA HIS A 62 -15.75 -10.96 13.21
C HIS A 62 -16.36 -9.81 12.39
N ALA A 63 -17.37 -10.10 11.57
CA ALA A 63 -18.10 -9.09 10.81
C ALA A 63 -18.77 -8.07 11.73
N GLN A 64 -19.40 -8.51 12.82
CA GLN A 64 -20.00 -7.59 13.82
C GLN A 64 -18.97 -6.70 14.51
N VAL A 65 -17.76 -7.21 14.78
CA VAL A 65 -16.68 -6.43 15.39
C VAL A 65 -16.16 -5.37 14.41
N LEU A 66 -15.97 -5.73 13.14
CA LEU A 66 -15.63 -4.78 12.08
C LEU A 66 -16.72 -3.70 11.91
N GLU A 67 -17.99 -4.10 11.97
CA GLU A 67 -19.11 -3.15 11.94
C GLU A 67 -19.14 -2.23 13.18
N GLN A 68 -18.78 -2.74 14.37
CA GLN A 68 -18.76 -1.93 15.60
C GLN A 68 -17.58 -0.96 15.63
N GLU A 69 -16.41 -1.36 15.12
CA GLU A 69 -15.29 -0.45 14.87
C GLU A 69 -15.66 0.62 13.83
N GLY A 70 -16.56 0.30 12.89
CA GLY A 70 -17.16 1.28 11.95
C GLY A 70 -18.31 2.15 12.52
N LYS A 71 -19.01 1.71 13.57
CA LYS A 71 -20.21 2.38 14.13
C LYS A 71 -19.91 3.54 15.11
N THR A 72 -18.65 3.94 15.28
CA THR A 72 -18.33 5.29 15.77
C THR A 72 -18.61 6.40 14.74
N SER A 73 -19.04 6.07 13.52
CA SER A 73 -19.65 7.04 12.59
C SER A 73 -20.94 6.49 11.97
N THR A 74 -22.05 7.10 12.39
CA THR A 74 -23.33 7.33 11.69
C THR A 74 -23.86 6.25 10.73
N SER A 75 -24.97 5.62 11.15
CA SER A 75 -25.85 4.75 10.36
C SER A 75 -26.43 5.43 9.11
N VAL A 76 -26.25 4.85 7.92
CA VAL A 76 -27.10 5.11 6.75
C VAL A 76 -27.48 3.78 6.08
N THR A 77 -28.79 3.63 5.89
CA THR A 77 -29.50 2.47 5.34
C THR A 77 -29.01 2.07 3.95
N THR A 78 -28.54 0.84 3.80
CA THR A 78 -28.10 0.23 2.55
C THR A 78 -29.29 -0.13 1.66
N GLN A 79 -29.47 0.57 0.54
CA GLN A 79 -30.19 0.03 -0.62
C GLN A 79 -29.17 -0.70 -1.51
N THR A 80 -29.41 -1.99 -1.74
CA THR A 80 -28.64 -2.86 -2.62
C THR A 80 -28.72 -2.40 -4.07
N PHE A 81 -27.63 -1.89 -4.62
CA PHE A 81 -27.41 -1.76 -6.05
C PHE A 81 -26.55 -2.94 -6.54
N SER A 82 -27.09 -3.74 -7.45
CA SER A 82 -26.38 -4.85 -8.09
C SER A 82 -25.51 -4.32 -9.24
N PHE A 83 -24.27 -3.92 -8.96
CA PHE A 83 -23.25 -3.63 -9.97
C PHE A 83 -22.16 -4.71 -9.95
N PRO A 84 -21.65 -5.18 -11.11
CA PRO A 84 -20.49 -6.05 -11.17
C PRO A 84 -19.25 -5.16 -11.15
N LEU A 85 -18.81 -4.76 -9.95
CA LEU A 85 -17.52 -4.10 -9.76
C LEU A 85 -16.46 -5.15 -9.40
N PRO A 86 -15.21 -5.03 -9.91
CA PRO A 86 -14.10 -5.90 -9.53
C PRO A 86 -13.53 -5.59 -8.13
N PHE A 87 -14.23 -4.76 -7.33
CA PHE A 87 -13.81 -4.34 -6.01
C PHE A 87 -14.79 -4.83 -4.95
N PRO A 88 -14.31 -5.30 -3.77
CA PRO A 88 -15.16 -5.73 -2.68
C PRO A 88 -16.06 -4.57 -2.20
N ILE A 89 -17.35 -4.88 -2.06
CA ILE A 89 -18.46 -3.94 -1.82
C ILE A 89 -18.37 -3.21 -0.46
N GLU A 90 -17.52 -3.69 0.45
CA GLU A 90 -17.17 -3.01 1.71
C GLU A 90 -16.33 -1.74 1.50
N GLY A 91 -15.76 -1.55 0.30
CA GLY A 91 -14.96 -0.38 -0.05
C GLY A 91 -15.74 0.81 -0.58
N LEU A 92 -17.06 0.74 -0.78
CA LEU A 92 -17.82 1.85 -1.41
C LEU A 92 -17.86 3.12 -0.56
N THR A 93 -17.82 2.99 0.76
CA THR A 93 -17.64 4.12 1.70
C THR A 93 -16.21 4.67 1.64
N SER A 94 -15.21 3.80 1.46
CA SER A 94 -13.82 4.19 1.26
C SER A 94 -13.57 4.83 -0.11
N VAL A 95 -14.35 4.47 -1.14
CA VAL A 95 -14.33 5.10 -2.47
C VAL A 95 -14.90 6.54 -2.41
N LEU A 96 -15.72 6.83 -1.40
CA LEU A 96 -16.25 8.17 -1.12
C LEU A 96 -15.36 8.99 -0.17
N GLN A 97 -14.18 8.49 0.18
CA GLN A 97 -13.19 9.22 0.97
C GLN A 97 -11.84 9.24 0.27
N HIS A 98 -11.14 10.37 0.31
CA HIS A 98 -9.78 10.44 -0.18
C HIS A 98 -8.89 9.46 0.60
N ASN A 99 -8.27 8.52 -0.11
CA ASN A 99 -7.25 7.64 0.45
C ASN A 99 -5.89 7.94 -0.23
N PRO A 100 -4.91 8.51 0.50
CA PRO A 100 -3.58 8.79 -0.02
C PRO A 100 -2.82 7.54 -0.47
N GLU A 101 -3.05 6.38 0.16
CA GLU A 101 -2.39 5.11 -0.20
C GLU A 101 -2.82 4.62 -1.59
N GLN A 102 -3.91 5.18 -2.12
CA GLN A 102 -4.44 4.90 -3.44
C GLN A 102 -4.19 6.05 -4.43
N ALA A 103 -3.31 7.00 -4.12
CA ALA A 103 -3.05 8.16 -4.97
C ALA A 103 -2.58 7.79 -6.38
N ASP A 104 -1.93 6.65 -6.58
CA ASP A 104 -1.40 6.24 -7.89
C ASP A 104 -2.22 5.11 -8.54
N THR A 105 -3.47 4.91 -8.12
CA THR A 105 -4.31 3.87 -8.73
C THR A 105 -4.60 4.17 -10.21
N PRO A 106 -4.77 3.15 -11.07
CA PRO A 106 -5.07 3.36 -12.48
C PRO A 106 -6.39 4.14 -12.68
N PRO A 107 -6.55 4.82 -13.83
CA PRO A 107 -7.78 5.54 -14.14
C PRO A 107 -8.98 4.58 -14.24
N LEU A 108 -10.11 5.01 -13.68
CA LEU A 108 -11.38 4.30 -13.76
C LEU A 108 -11.90 4.33 -15.21
N PRO A 109 -12.53 3.23 -15.69
CA PRO A 109 -13.18 3.20 -16.99
C PRO A 109 -14.13 4.38 -17.22
N SER A 110 -14.03 5.00 -18.39
CA SER A 110 -14.86 6.16 -18.78
C SER A 110 -16.36 5.89 -18.66
N GLU A 111 -16.80 4.67 -19.01
CA GLU A 111 -18.20 4.23 -18.89
C GLU A 111 -18.74 4.34 -17.45
N MET A 112 -17.89 4.14 -16.44
CA MET A 112 -18.30 4.30 -15.03
C MET A 112 -18.36 5.76 -14.63
N LEU A 113 -17.40 6.58 -15.07
CA LEU A 113 -17.38 8.02 -14.78
C LEU A 113 -18.60 8.72 -15.41
N GLU A 114 -18.99 8.33 -16.62
CA GLU A 114 -20.21 8.83 -17.30
C GLU A 114 -21.49 8.45 -16.54
N LYS A 115 -21.57 7.22 -16.04
CA LYS A 115 -22.71 6.78 -15.21
C LYS A 115 -22.80 7.57 -13.92
N ILE A 116 -21.67 7.82 -13.27
CA ILE A 116 -21.60 8.63 -12.05
C ILE A 116 -22.02 10.08 -12.32
N GLN A 117 -21.59 10.66 -13.44
CA GLN A 117 -22.05 11.99 -13.88
C GLN A 117 -23.57 12.02 -14.12
N SER A 118 -24.14 10.96 -14.69
CA SER A 118 -25.60 10.86 -14.90
C SER A 118 -26.40 10.86 -13.60
N LEU A 119 -25.78 10.40 -12.50
CA LEU A 119 -26.38 10.33 -11.18
C LEU A 119 -26.20 11.61 -10.35
N LYS A 120 -25.48 12.63 -10.85
CA LYS A 120 -25.20 13.90 -10.17
C LYS A 120 -26.44 14.60 -9.58
N GLY A 121 -27.60 14.46 -10.22
CA GLY A 121 -28.86 15.07 -9.76
C GLY A 121 -29.66 14.27 -8.72
N ALA A 122 -29.35 12.98 -8.52
CA ALA A 122 -30.08 12.07 -7.61
C ALA A 122 -29.38 11.92 -6.24
N LEU A 123 -28.46 12.82 -5.98
CA LEU A 123 -27.29 12.60 -5.14
C LEU A 123 -27.45 13.68 -4.04
N PRO A 124 -27.52 13.30 -2.74
CA PRO A 124 -28.05 14.15 -1.67
C PRO A 124 -27.27 15.46 -1.51
N GLU A 125 -27.88 16.57 -1.08
CA GLU A 125 -27.22 17.90 -1.03
C GLU A 125 -25.87 17.94 -0.26
N ASP A 126 -25.55 16.91 0.55
CA ASP A 126 -24.27 16.73 1.26
C ASP A 126 -23.06 16.41 0.35
N ILE A 127 -23.23 16.01 -0.91
CA ILE A 127 -22.10 15.91 -1.86
C ILE A 127 -21.73 17.26 -2.49
N THR A 128 -22.56 18.29 -2.34
CA THR A 128 -22.13 19.68 -2.61
C THR A 128 -21.05 20.13 -1.61
N SER A 129 -20.92 19.40 -0.50
CA SER A 129 -19.82 19.48 0.47
C SER A 129 -18.73 18.40 0.29
N MET A 130 -18.66 17.73 -0.87
CA MET A 130 -17.49 16.92 -1.19
C MET A 130 -16.24 17.79 -1.17
N GLN A 131 -15.22 17.31 -0.47
CA GLN A 131 -13.90 17.95 -0.50
C GLN A 131 -13.37 17.90 -1.92
N LYS A 132 -12.80 19.01 -2.39
CA LYS A 132 -12.20 19.07 -3.73
C LYS A 132 -11.17 17.95 -3.89
N ALA A 133 -11.16 17.37 -5.08
CA ALA A 133 -10.12 16.42 -5.44
C ALA A 133 -8.75 17.11 -5.38
N GLU A 134 -7.77 16.44 -4.79
CA GLU A 134 -6.41 16.95 -4.82
C GLU A 134 -5.84 16.87 -6.25
N PRO A 135 -5.05 17.86 -6.70
CA PRO A 135 -4.55 17.90 -8.08
C PRO A 135 -3.60 16.74 -8.42
N HIS A 136 -2.88 16.19 -7.43
CA HIS A 136 -1.86 15.15 -7.63
C HIS A 136 -2.29 13.76 -7.13
N CYS A 137 -3.58 13.56 -6.82
CA CYS A 137 -4.08 12.29 -6.34
C CYS A 137 -5.04 11.67 -7.37
N ASN A 138 -4.74 10.44 -7.79
CA ASN A 138 -5.56 9.62 -8.66
C ASN A 138 -6.30 8.51 -7.91
N CYS A 139 -6.60 8.68 -6.62
CA CYS A 139 -7.43 7.72 -5.89
C CYS A 139 -8.87 7.71 -6.44
N PRO A 140 -9.64 6.62 -6.24
CA PRO A 140 -11.01 6.50 -6.76
C PRO A 140 -11.90 7.69 -6.37
N TYR A 141 -11.78 8.20 -5.15
CA TYR A 141 -12.49 9.39 -4.69
C TYR A 141 -12.16 10.64 -5.53
N CYS A 142 -10.88 10.93 -5.73
CA CYS A 142 -10.44 12.09 -6.50
C CYS A 142 -10.88 11.98 -7.97
N GLN A 143 -10.81 10.78 -8.55
CA GLN A 143 -11.27 10.52 -9.93
C GLN A 143 -12.78 10.76 -10.09
N ILE A 144 -13.59 10.27 -9.15
CA ILE A 144 -15.04 10.45 -9.12
C ILE A 144 -15.41 11.91 -8.89
N THR A 145 -14.75 12.57 -7.94
CA THR A 145 -15.00 13.98 -7.61
C THR A 145 -14.67 14.89 -8.79
N ARG A 146 -13.57 14.66 -9.51
CA ARG A 146 -13.23 15.36 -10.76
C ARG A 146 -14.29 15.16 -11.83
N ALA A 147 -14.75 13.92 -12.01
CA ALA A 147 -15.79 13.62 -12.99
C ALA A 147 -17.13 14.31 -12.66
N ILE A 148 -17.53 14.39 -11.39
CA ILE A 148 -18.79 15.03 -10.96
C ILE A 148 -18.71 16.57 -11.04
N THR A 149 -17.58 17.14 -10.62
CA THR A 149 -17.38 18.60 -10.58
C THR A 149 -17.07 19.19 -11.96
N GLY A 150 -16.61 18.36 -12.91
CA GLY A 150 -16.16 18.83 -14.22
C GLY A 150 -14.84 19.59 -14.16
N GLU A 151 -14.10 19.50 -13.04
CA GLU A 151 -12.70 19.89 -12.97
C GLU A 151 -11.90 18.82 -13.73
N GLU A 152 -11.76 19.03 -15.04
CA GLU A 152 -10.81 18.30 -15.87
C GLU A 152 -9.43 18.59 -15.29
N ALA A 153 -8.85 17.60 -14.61
CA ALA A 153 -7.51 17.72 -14.10
C ALA A 153 -6.61 18.01 -15.31
N THR A 154 -6.09 19.24 -15.38
CA THR A 154 -4.81 19.48 -15.99
C THR A 154 -3.82 18.64 -15.21
N LEU A 155 -3.73 17.36 -15.58
CA LEU A 155 -2.56 16.55 -15.36
C LEU A 155 -1.47 17.25 -16.15
N ALA A 156 -0.88 18.31 -15.59
CA ALA A 156 0.50 18.58 -15.88
C ALA A 156 1.19 17.29 -15.45
N PRO A 157 1.71 16.49 -16.38
CA PRO A 157 2.54 15.37 -16.00
C PRO A 157 3.57 15.95 -15.05
N LEU A 158 3.78 15.32 -13.89
CA LEU A 158 5.10 15.46 -13.28
C LEU A 158 6.08 15.16 -14.41
N PRO A 159 7.09 16.00 -14.66
CA PRO A 159 8.09 15.68 -15.67
C PRO A 159 8.55 14.27 -15.33
N GLU A 160 8.19 13.31 -16.16
CA GLU A 160 8.80 11.98 -16.12
C GLU A 160 10.28 12.31 -16.28
N GLU A 161 11.07 12.11 -15.23
CA GLU A 161 12.51 12.19 -15.37
C GLU A 161 12.84 11.14 -16.42
N GLU A 162 13.15 11.59 -17.64
CA GLU A 162 13.55 10.75 -18.75
C GLU A 162 14.82 10.03 -18.31
N VAL A 163 14.66 8.81 -17.80
CA VAL A 163 15.77 7.93 -17.46
C VAL A 163 16.46 7.61 -18.77
N SER A 164 17.61 8.22 -18.99
CA SER A 164 18.35 8.07 -20.24
C SER A 164 18.92 6.65 -20.32
N GLU A 165 19.17 6.14 -21.53
CA GLU A 165 19.85 4.84 -21.69
C GLU A 165 21.23 4.80 -21.01
N ALA A 166 21.83 5.96 -20.72
CA ALA A 166 23.07 6.08 -19.95
C ALA A 166 22.86 5.79 -18.45
N ASP A 167 21.67 6.11 -17.90
CA ASP A 167 21.30 5.81 -16.51
C ASP A 167 20.97 4.32 -16.31
N LEU A 168 20.62 3.62 -17.39
CA LEU A 168 20.40 2.16 -17.42
C LEU A 168 21.68 1.35 -17.61
N GLN A 169 22.83 2.01 -17.82
CA GLN A 169 24.13 1.35 -17.88
C GLN A 169 24.77 1.34 -16.50
N PHE A 170 25.21 0.16 -16.04
CA PHE A 170 26.06 0.03 -14.84
C PHE A 170 27.42 0.69 -15.11
N ARG A 171 27.48 2.02 -14.98
CA ARG A 171 28.72 2.77 -15.05
C ARG A 171 29.40 2.68 -13.70
N THR A 172 30.67 2.28 -13.71
CA THR A 172 31.53 2.34 -12.53
C THR A 172 31.83 3.79 -12.19
N TRP A 173 32.25 4.03 -10.94
CA TRP A 173 32.67 5.34 -10.46
C TRP A 173 33.69 6.02 -11.38
N ASP A 174 33.56 7.33 -11.59
CA ASP A 174 34.56 8.15 -12.27
C ASP A 174 35.73 8.41 -11.32
N ILE A 175 36.91 7.89 -11.66
CA ILE A 175 38.11 7.97 -10.80
C ILE A 175 39.12 8.91 -11.44
N LYS A 176 39.53 9.93 -10.67
CA LYS A 176 40.56 10.88 -11.05
C LYS A 176 41.66 10.91 -9.99
N GLN A 177 42.88 10.60 -10.40
CA GLN A 177 44.03 10.72 -9.52
C GLN A 177 44.41 12.20 -9.34
N GLU A 178 44.43 12.69 -8.11
CA GLU A 178 44.81 14.07 -7.78
C GLU A 178 46.25 14.19 -7.29
N SER A 179 46.78 13.13 -6.67
CA SER A 179 48.18 13.04 -6.24
C SER A 179 48.66 11.59 -6.19
N GLU A 180 49.90 11.36 -5.74
CA GLU A 180 50.51 10.02 -5.68
C GLU A 180 49.69 8.99 -4.88
N SER A 181 48.94 9.44 -3.86
CA SER A 181 48.13 8.55 -3.02
C SER A 181 46.69 9.03 -2.81
N LEU A 182 46.22 10.04 -3.54
CA LEU A 182 44.88 10.61 -3.41
C LEU A 182 44.10 10.51 -4.72
N TYR A 183 42.91 9.95 -4.64
CA TYR A 183 41.99 9.74 -5.76
C TYR A 183 40.64 10.36 -5.43
N SER A 184 40.09 11.09 -6.39
CA SER A 184 38.71 11.59 -6.35
C SER A 184 37.81 10.60 -7.10
N VAL A 185 36.71 10.23 -6.46
CA VAL A 185 35.76 9.22 -6.93
C VAL A 185 34.38 9.87 -6.99
N THR A 186 33.79 9.98 -8.16
CA THR A 186 32.51 10.69 -8.37
C THR A 186 31.49 9.77 -9.01
N ASN A 187 30.23 9.84 -8.55
CA ASN A 187 29.14 9.13 -9.20
C ASN A 187 28.79 9.83 -10.52
N PRO A 188 28.86 9.14 -11.68
CA PRO A 188 28.51 9.74 -12.97
C PRO A 188 27.04 10.14 -13.09
N LEU A 189 26.16 9.55 -12.27
CA LEU A 189 24.72 9.80 -12.26
C LEU A 189 24.31 10.88 -11.24
N ASP A 190 25.13 11.10 -10.20
CA ASP A 190 24.91 12.14 -9.20
C ASP A 190 26.20 12.90 -8.88
N GLY A 191 26.35 14.11 -9.43
CA GLY A 191 27.49 14.97 -9.16
C GLY A 191 27.61 15.45 -7.70
N LYS A 192 26.62 15.18 -6.83
CA LYS A 192 26.72 15.44 -5.39
C LYS A 192 27.48 14.33 -4.66
N GLU A 193 27.42 13.10 -5.16
CA GLU A 193 28.12 11.96 -4.60
C GLU A 193 29.57 11.93 -5.05
N HIS A 194 30.42 12.58 -4.27
CA HIS A 194 31.86 12.65 -4.47
C HIS A 194 32.61 12.22 -3.20
N TYR A 195 33.63 11.40 -3.37
CA TYR A 195 34.43 10.86 -2.27
C TYR A 195 35.90 10.93 -2.62
N ASN A 196 36.73 11.16 -1.60
CA ASN A 196 38.18 11.09 -1.74
C ASN A 196 38.68 9.80 -1.10
N VAL A 197 39.48 9.07 -1.85
CA VAL A 197 40.13 7.83 -1.44
C VAL A 197 41.62 8.08 -1.33
N PHE A 198 42.17 7.78 -0.15
CA PHE A 198 43.59 7.84 0.13
C PHE A 198 44.16 6.42 0.25
N LEU A 199 45.09 6.07 -0.63
CA LEU A 199 45.74 4.75 -0.69
C LEU A 199 47.09 4.69 0.06
N GLY A 200 47.37 5.64 0.94
CA GLY A 200 48.57 5.60 1.80
C GLY A 200 48.36 4.82 3.10
N GLU A 201 49.28 5.01 4.05
CA GLU A 201 49.15 4.49 5.42
C GLU A 201 48.79 5.65 6.39
N PRO A 202 47.56 5.71 6.94
CA PRO A 202 46.48 4.71 6.86
C PRO A 202 45.59 4.86 5.61
N LEU A 203 45.14 3.72 5.07
CA LEU A 203 44.18 3.68 3.97
C LEU A 203 42.82 4.20 4.45
N GLY A 204 42.22 5.10 3.67
CA GLY A 204 41.02 5.80 4.08
C GLY A 204 40.16 6.30 2.93
N CYS A 205 38.86 6.44 3.19
CA CYS A 205 37.91 7.06 2.30
C CYS A 205 37.04 8.05 3.07
N THR A 206 36.68 9.19 2.47
CA THR A 206 35.81 10.20 3.09
C THR A 206 34.39 9.71 3.36
N CYS A 207 33.98 8.56 2.81
CA CYS A 207 32.71 7.92 3.16
C CYS A 207 32.73 7.27 4.57
N GLY A 208 33.87 7.26 5.26
CA GLY A 208 34.00 6.78 6.65
C GLY A 208 34.20 5.26 6.82
N ASN A 209 34.12 4.48 5.74
CA ASN A 209 34.23 3.02 5.79
C ASN A 209 35.58 2.54 5.24
N LYS A 210 36.20 1.56 5.91
CA LYS A 210 37.53 1.01 5.53
C LYS A 210 37.49 0.05 4.33
N ASN A 211 36.32 -0.53 4.03
CA ASN A 211 36.10 -1.49 2.94
C ASN A 211 34.92 -1.04 2.06
N CYS A 212 34.89 0.24 1.66
CA CYS A 212 33.83 0.76 0.80
C CYS A 212 34.07 0.42 -0.67
N GLU A 213 33.01 0.55 -1.47
CA GLU A 213 33.08 0.40 -2.92
C GLU A 213 34.02 1.43 -3.57
N HIS A 214 34.16 2.64 -3.01
CA HIS A 214 35.07 3.66 -3.54
C HIS A 214 36.53 3.20 -3.51
N ILE A 215 36.97 2.59 -2.40
CA ILE A 215 38.32 2.03 -2.28
C ILE A 215 38.49 0.88 -3.27
N GLN A 216 37.49 0.00 -3.38
CA GLN A 216 37.54 -1.10 -4.34
C GLN A 216 37.58 -0.61 -5.79
N ALA A 217 36.87 0.47 -6.11
CA ALA A 217 36.83 1.06 -7.43
C ALA A 217 38.22 1.59 -7.82
N VAL A 218 38.88 2.34 -6.92
CA VAL A 218 40.25 2.84 -7.13
C VAL A 218 41.29 1.70 -7.20
N LEU A 219 41.08 0.60 -6.47
CA LEU A 219 41.99 -0.56 -6.55
C LEU A 219 41.77 -1.42 -7.80
N ARG A 220 40.66 -1.24 -8.53
CA ARG A 220 40.33 -1.99 -9.76
C ARG A 220 40.73 -1.26 -11.04
N THR A 221 41.04 0.04 -10.97
CA THR A 221 41.63 0.84 -12.06
C THR A 221 43.11 0.57 -12.22
#